data_AF-A0A3B8UHV8-F1
#
_entry.id   AF-A0A3B8UHV8-F1
#
_cell.length_a   1.000
_cell.length_b   1.000
_cell.length_c   1.000
_cell.angle_alpha   90.00
_cell.angle_beta   90.00
_cell.angle_gamma   90.00
#
_symmetry.space_group_name_H-M   'P 1'
#
loop_
_entity.id
_entity.type
_entity.pdbx_description
1 polymer ?
#
loop_
_entity_poly.entity_id
_entity_poly.type
_entity_poly.pdbx_seq_one_letter_code
_entity_poly.pdbx_strand_id
1 'polypeptide(L)'
;ETRTVREFAKTAFAAAGIEVEFEGEGVNEIAKDKATGKVVLKVNPDFFRPAEVELLIGNPAKAESKLGWKREISFQELVERMVKNDLELVKKEAANN
;
A
#
# COMPACT_ATOMS: atom_id res chain seq x y z
N GLU A 1 1.15 -14.84 3.30
CA GLU A 1 1.93 -13.75 3.92
C GLU A 1 0.97 -12.71 4.50
N THR A 2 1.45 -11.84 5.39
CA THR A 2 0.73 -10.66 5.90
C THR A 2 1.67 -9.46 5.86
N ARG A 3 1.13 -8.26 5.70
CA ARG A 3 1.87 -7.00 5.53
C ARG A 3 1.16 -5.88 6.26
N THR A 4 1.93 -4.91 6.73
CA THR A 4 1.40 -3.70 7.37
C THR A 4 0.90 -2.69 6.33
N VAL A 5 0.01 -1.79 6.75
CA VAL A 5 -0.42 -0.65 5.93
C VAL A 5 0.77 0.26 5.58
N ARG A 6 1.74 0.41 6.49
CA ARG A 6 2.98 1.15 6.24
C ARG A 6 3.80 0.54 5.10
N GLU A 7 3.98 -0.78 5.10
CA GLU A 7 4.67 -1.47 3.99
C GLU A 7 3.95 -1.28 2.66
N PHE A 8 2.61 -1.34 2.66
CA PHE A 8 1.80 -1.07 1.47
C PHE A 8 2.03 0.36 0.96
N ALA A 9 1.92 1.37 1.83
CA ALA A 9 2.14 2.76 1.47
C ALA A 9 3.55 2.98 0.90
N LYS A 10 4.59 2.47 1.58
CA LYS A 10 5.98 2.58 1.12
C LYS A 10 6.19 1.93 -0.25
N THR A 11 5.64 0.74 -0.46
CA THR A 11 5.74 0.01 -1.73
C THR A 11 4.99 0.74 -2.85
N ALA A 12 3.83 1.33 -2.54
CA ALA A 12 3.05 2.09 -3.51
C ALA A 12 3.75 3.37 -3.95
N PHE A 13 4.33 4.14 -3.01
CA PHE A 13 5.14 5.32 -3.33
C PHE A 13 6.36 4.93 -4.18
N ALA A 14 7.07 3.86 -3.82
CA ALA A 14 8.21 3.39 -4.60
C ALA A 14 7.81 2.98 -6.04
N ALA A 15 6.67 2.32 -6.22
CA ALA A 15 6.13 1.99 -7.54
C ALA A 15 5.74 3.24 -8.36
N ALA A 16 5.41 4.35 -7.69
CA ALA A 16 5.20 5.65 -8.32
C ALA A 16 6.49 6.48 -8.52
N GLY A 17 7.67 5.92 -8.18
CA GLY A 17 8.96 6.61 -8.30
C GLY A 17 9.22 7.62 -7.17
N ILE A 18 8.52 7.52 -6.05
CA ILE A 18 8.64 8.42 -4.89
C ILE A 18 9.26 7.62 -3.75
N GLU A 19 10.41 8.08 -3.26
CA GLU A 19 11.02 7.49 -2.06
C GLU A 19 10.59 8.28 -0.83
N VAL A 20 9.96 7.61 0.13
CA VAL A 20 9.45 8.27 1.34
C VAL A 20 10.25 7.94 2.59
N GLU A 21 10.35 8.91 3.47
CA GLU A 21 10.86 8.78 4.84
C GLU A 21 9.75 9.08 5.84
N PHE A 22 9.62 8.23 6.86
CA PHE A 22 8.60 8.36 7.90
C PHE A 22 9.20 9.04 9.13
N GLU A 23 8.48 10.00 9.68
CA GLU A 23 8.86 10.74 10.88
C GLU A 23 7.66 10.88 11.82
N GLY A 24 7.92 10.93 13.13
CA GLY A 24 6.88 11.00 14.15
C GLY A 24 6.32 9.63 14.54
N GLU A 25 5.29 9.62 15.39
CA GLU A 25 4.70 8.41 15.95
C GLU A 25 3.18 8.55 16.10
N GLY A 26 2.47 7.42 15.99
CA GLY A 26 1.02 7.35 16.15
C GLY A 26 0.28 8.33 15.22
N VAL A 27 -0.60 9.15 15.79
CA VAL A 27 -1.39 10.14 15.04
C VAL A 27 -0.57 11.29 14.46
N ASN A 28 0.64 11.51 14.98
CA ASN A 28 1.54 12.56 14.51
C ASN A 28 2.52 12.06 13.45
N GLU A 29 2.41 10.79 13.05
CA GLU A 29 3.25 10.23 12.01
C GLU A 29 2.93 10.83 10.63
N ILE A 30 4.00 11.16 9.91
CA ILE A 30 3.96 11.66 8.54
C ILE A 30 4.95 10.89 7.67
N ALA A 31 4.71 10.88 6.36
CA ALA A 31 5.72 10.48 5.38
C ALA A 31 6.07 11.67 4.47
N LYS A 32 7.37 11.92 4.30
CA LYS A 32 7.90 12.95 3.41
C LYS A 32 8.56 12.29 2.20
N ASP A 33 8.34 12.86 1.03
CA ASP A 33 9.14 12.55 -0.15
C ASP A 33 10.58 13.05 0.07
N LYS A 34 11.55 12.14 -0.03
CA LYS A 34 12.97 12.44 0.18
C LYS A 34 13.52 13.45 -0.84
N ALA A 35 13.00 13.45 -2.06
CA ALA A 35 13.49 14.33 -3.11
C ALA A 35 13.04 15.78 -2.91
N THR A 36 11.83 15.98 -2.39
CA THR A 36 11.21 17.31 -2.32
C THR A 36 11.01 17.84 -0.90
N GLY A 37 11.14 16.98 0.12
CA GLY A 37 10.81 17.28 1.51
C GLY A 37 9.32 17.49 1.78
N LYS A 38 8.46 17.32 0.76
CA LYS A 38 7.01 17.53 0.89
C LYS A 38 6.39 16.39 1.68
N VAL A 39 5.45 16.72 2.56
CA VAL A 39 4.64 15.72 3.26
C VAL A 39 3.60 15.15 2.29
N VAL A 40 3.69 13.85 2.04
CA VAL A 40 2.85 13.12 1.07
C VAL A 40 1.90 12.12 1.74
N LEU A 41 2.10 11.83 3.03
CA LEU A 41 1.19 11.02 3.85
C LEU A 41 1.11 11.60 5.26
N LYS A 42 -0.09 11.56 5.86
CA LYS A 42 -0.35 11.88 7.27
C LYS A 42 -1.39 10.91 7.83
N VAL A 43 -1.32 10.63 9.13
CA VAL A 43 -2.37 9.89 9.83
C VAL A 43 -3.53 10.83 10.15
N ASN A 44 -4.77 10.42 9.83
CA ASN A 44 -5.98 11.11 10.27
C ASN A 44 -6.76 10.22 11.26
N PRO A 45 -6.98 10.68 12.51
CA PRO A 45 -7.74 9.94 13.50
C PRO A 45 -9.15 9.55 13.08
N ASP A 46 -9.78 10.30 12.18
CA ASP A 46 -11.14 10.02 11.70
C ASP A 46 -11.26 8.67 10.95
N PHE A 47 -10.14 8.11 10.47
CA PHE A 47 -10.13 6.81 9.80
C PHE A 47 -9.97 5.61 10.76
N PHE A 48 -9.73 5.84 12.06
CA PHE A 48 -9.67 4.74 13.02
C PHE A 48 -11.04 4.14 13.26
N ARG A 49 -11.09 2.81 13.41
CA ARG A 49 -12.32 2.08 13.72
C ARG A 49 -12.40 1.79 15.22
N PRO A 50 -13.59 1.91 15.85
CA PRO A 50 -13.75 1.60 17.28
C PRO A 50 -13.36 0.17 17.67
N ALA A 51 -13.43 -0.76 16.72
CA ALA A 51 -12.96 -2.13 16.87
C ALA A 51 -11.97 -2.43 15.74
N GLU A 52 -10.69 -2.33 16.04
CA GLU A 52 -9.60 -2.62 15.10
C GLU A 52 -9.26 -4.12 15.13
N VAL A 53 -8.98 -4.69 13.96
CA VAL A 53 -8.51 -6.08 13.87
C VAL A 53 -6.99 -6.04 13.72
N GLU A 54 -6.27 -6.47 14.77
CA GLU A 54 -4.80 -6.34 14.82
C GLU A 54 -4.08 -7.13 13.73
N LEU A 55 -4.56 -8.34 13.42
CA LEU A 55 -3.91 -9.22 12.46
C LEU A 55 -4.89 -10.16 11.77
N LEU A 56 -4.83 -10.16 10.43
CA LEU A 56 -5.46 -11.18 9.60
C LEU A 56 -4.36 -11.97 8.87
N ILE A 57 -4.40 -13.29 9.02
CA ILE A 57 -3.50 -14.21 8.32
C ILE A 57 -4.24 -15.50 7.95
N GLY A 58 -4.36 -15.75 6.64
CA GLY A 58 -5.01 -16.95 6.12
C GLY A 58 -4.05 -18.13 6.00
N ASN A 59 -4.56 -19.35 6.23
CA ASN A 59 -3.86 -20.60 5.94
C ASN A 59 -4.51 -21.31 4.73
N PRO A 60 -3.87 -21.30 3.55
CA PRO A 60 -4.43 -21.90 2.33
C PRO A 60 -4.18 -23.41 2.17
N ALA A 61 -3.57 -24.10 3.15
CA ALA A 61 -3.13 -25.49 3.00
C ALA A 61 -4.23 -26.47 2.52
N LYS A 62 -5.48 -26.23 2.92
CA LYS A 62 -6.62 -27.04 2.46
C LYS A 62 -6.88 -26.86 0.95
N ALA A 63 -6.82 -25.63 0.45
CA ALA A 63 -7.03 -25.35 -0.97
C ALA A 63 -5.86 -25.88 -1.81
N GLU A 64 -4.63 -25.72 -1.33
CA GLU A 64 -3.42 -26.25 -1.99
C GLU A 64 -3.48 -27.78 -2.12
N SER A 65 -3.82 -28.48 -1.03
CA SER A 65 -3.84 -29.94 -1.02
C SER A 65 -5.02 -30.56 -1.79
N LYS A 66 -6.19 -29.92 -1.77
CA LYS A 66 -7.42 -30.49 -2.37
C LYS A 66 -7.70 -30.01 -3.78
N LEU A 67 -7.27 -28.80 -4.12
CA LEU A 67 -7.58 -28.15 -5.39
C LEU A 67 -6.33 -27.92 -6.24
N GLY A 68 -5.12 -28.14 -5.71
CA GLY A 68 -3.88 -27.76 -6.37
C GLY A 68 -3.72 -26.24 -6.53
N TRP A 69 -4.59 -25.46 -5.87
CA TRP A 69 -4.59 -23.99 -5.97
C TRP A 69 -3.29 -23.44 -5.40
N LYS A 70 -2.68 -22.48 -6.09
CA LYS A 70 -1.50 -21.74 -5.62
C LYS A 70 -1.70 -20.26 -5.87
N ARG A 71 -1.16 -19.43 -4.98
CA ARG A 71 -1.12 -17.98 -5.20
C ARG A 71 -0.13 -17.66 -6.33
N GLU A 72 -0.62 -16.96 -7.35
CA GLU A 72 0.20 -16.57 -8.51
C GLU A 72 0.79 -15.17 -8.39
N ILE A 73 0.13 -14.28 -7.64
CA ILE A 73 0.51 -12.86 -7.54
C ILE A 73 1.10 -12.58 -6.16
N SER A 74 2.33 -12.09 -6.14
CA SER A 74 2.99 -11.61 -4.92
C SER A 74 2.40 -10.29 -4.41
N PHE A 75 2.67 -9.94 -3.16
CA PHE A 75 2.29 -8.63 -2.63
C PHE A 75 2.85 -7.47 -3.47
N GLN A 76 4.13 -7.55 -3.83
CA GLN A 76 4.79 -6.51 -4.60
C GLN A 76 4.16 -6.35 -5.99
N GLU A 77 3.97 -7.46 -6.71
CA GLU A 77 3.33 -7.42 -8.04
C GLU A 77 1.91 -6.87 -7.99
N LEU A 78 1.15 -7.17 -6.92
CA LEU A 78 -0.19 -6.60 -6.75
C LEU A 78 -0.13 -5.08 -6.61
N VAL A 79 0.74 -4.57 -5.73
CA VAL A 79 0.88 -3.12 -5.51
C VAL A 79 1.33 -2.42 -6.80
N GLU A 80 2.33 -2.95 -7.49
CA GLU A 80 2.84 -2.39 -8.75
C GLU A 80 1.76 -2.34 -9.83
N ARG A 81 0.95 -3.40 -9.97
CA ARG A 81 -0.16 -3.44 -10.93
C ARG A 81 -1.20 -2.36 -10.64
N MET A 82 -1.58 -2.20 -9.37
CA MET A 82 -2.55 -1.19 -8.94
C MET A 82 -2.04 0.23 -9.24
N VAL A 83 -0.84 0.56 -8.76
CA VAL A 83 -0.26 1.90 -8.93
C VAL A 83 -0.04 2.24 -10.40
N LYS A 84 0.50 1.30 -11.19
CA LYS A 84 0.72 1.54 -12.62
C LYS A 84 -0.59 1.83 -13.35
N ASN A 85 -1.65 1.08 -13.05
CA ASN A 85 -2.96 1.33 -13.64
C ASN A 85 -3.47 2.73 -13.31
N ASP A 86 -3.43 3.11 -12.04
CA ASP A 86 -3.94 4.41 -11.60
C ASP A 86 -3.12 5.58 -12.18
N LEU A 87 -1.79 5.43 -12.30
CA LEU A 87 -0.95 6.41 -12.99
C LEU A 87 -1.33 6.58 -14.46
N GLU A 88 -1.64 5.50 -15.17
CA GLU A 88 -2.09 5.58 -16.56
C GLU A 88 -3.48 6.22 -16.69
N LEU A 89 -4.38 6.00 -15.72
CA LEU A 89 -5.68 6.67 -15.68
C LEU A 89 -5.51 8.18 -15.46
N VAL A 90 -4.74 8.58 -14.44
CA VAL A 90 -4.49 10.00 -14.12
C VAL A 90 -3.79 10.72 -15.27
N LYS A 91 -2.84 10.08 -15.97
CA LYS A 91 -2.20 10.66 -17.17
C LYS A 91 -3.23 10.96 -18.27
N LYS A 92 -4.19 10.06 -18.50
CA LYS A 92 -5.25 10.27 -19.51
C LYS A 92 -6.17 11.41 -19.10
N GLU A 93 -6.55 11.50 -17.83
CA GLU A 93 -7.37 12.59 -17.31
C GLU A 93 -6.66 13.94 -17.43
N ALA A 94 -5.38 14.00 -17.09
CA ALA A 94 -4.57 15.21 -17.20
C ALA A 94 -4.35 15.67 -18.66
N ALA A 95 -4.32 14.75 -19.62
CA ALA A 95 -4.19 15.08 -21.04
C ALA A 95 -5.50 15.57 -21.68
N ASN A 96 -6.64 15.35 -21.03
CA ASN A 96 -7.97 15.73 -21.51
C ASN A 96 -8.49 17.05 -20.89
N ASN A 97 -7.72 17.65 -19.97
CA ASN A 97 -7.99 18.94 -19.32
C ASN A 97 -7.04 20.02 -19.84
#